data_AF-A0A382KY93-F1
#
_entry.id   AF-A0A382KY93-F1
#
_cell.length_a   1.000
_cell.length_b   1.000
_cell.length_c   1.000
_cell.angle_alpha   90.00
_cell.angle_beta   90.00
_cell.angle_gamma   90.00
#
_symmetry.space_group_name_H-M   'P 1'
#
loop_
_entity.id
_entity.type
_entity.pdbx_description
1 polymer ?
#
loop_
_entity_poly.entity_id
_entity_poly.type
_entity_poly.pdbx_seq_one_letter_code
_entity_poly.pdbx_strand_id
1 'polypeptide(L)'
;MFVTKKYLPRRTFLRGAGVTLALPLLDAMLPAMTAFAQTAAVGVKRFVGVWHPHGAAPGYWSPLEEGPGFEFSFITKPLEPFRDRTVLISGLDSSAAISTPEEPGGNHARGAVFLSGTRPRRDAVSPYLGVTIDQLIAQKHGRDTLLPSIQLGIEDASHNSGNCNWGY
;
A
#
# COMPACT_ATOMS: atom_id res chain seq x y z
N MET A 1 26.37 -37.76 0.33
CA MET A 1 26.18 -36.98 -0.92
C MET A 1 26.54 -35.53 -0.64
N PHE A 2 27.51 -34.96 -1.35
CA PHE A 2 27.94 -33.57 -1.15
C PHE A 2 27.26 -32.67 -2.19
N VAL A 3 26.47 -31.70 -1.76
CA VAL A 3 25.74 -30.78 -2.65
C VAL A 3 26.36 -29.39 -2.53
N THR A 4 26.93 -28.89 -3.63
CA THR A 4 27.71 -27.63 -3.65
C THR A 4 26.85 -26.37 -3.56
N LYS A 5 25.53 -26.47 -3.81
CA LYS A 5 24.58 -25.35 -3.85
C LYS A 5 25.00 -24.18 -4.75
N LYS A 6 25.82 -24.41 -5.78
CA LYS A 6 26.16 -23.37 -6.76
C LYS A 6 24.92 -23.02 -7.58
N TYR A 7 24.68 -21.73 -7.80
CA TYR A 7 23.59 -21.22 -8.64
C TYR A 7 24.00 -19.91 -9.31
N LEU A 8 23.34 -19.55 -10.41
CA LEU A 8 23.58 -18.30 -11.13
C LEU A 8 22.66 -17.19 -10.59
N PRO A 9 23.18 -16.09 -10.00
CA PRO A 9 22.32 -15.01 -9.52
C PRO A 9 21.60 -14.30 -10.68
N ARG A 10 20.26 -14.24 -10.63
CA ARG A 10 19.43 -13.62 -11.68
C ARG A 10 19.88 -12.20 -12.04
N ARG A 11 20.24 -11.38 -11.03
CA ARG A 11 20.71 -10.00 -11.25
C ARG A 11 22.05 -9.96 -12.00
N THR A 12 22.94 -10.91 -11.76
CA THR A 12 24.23 -11.03 -12.48
C THR A 12 23.99 -11.44 -13.93
N PHE A 13 23.12 -12.41 -14.17
CA PHE A 13 22.77 -12.83 -15.52
C PHE A 13 22.09 -11.72 -16.33
N LEU A 14 21.06 -11.06 -15.76
CA LEU A 14 20.35 -9.96 -16.44
C LEU A 14 21.25 -8.75 -16.74
N ARG A 15 22.27 -8.49 -15.90
CA ARG A 15 23.28 -7.46 -16.18
C ARG A 15 24.16 -7.79 -17.38
N GLY A 16 24.41 -9.07 -17.66
CA GLY A 16 25.21 -9.53 -18.80
C GLY A 16 24.40 -9.74 -20.09
N ALA A 17 23.13 -10.11 -19.97
CA ALA A 17 22.27 -10.43 -21.11
C ALA A 17 21.59 -9.20 -21.76
N GLY A 18 21.55 -8.05 -21.06
CA GLY A 18 20.82 -6.85 -21.53
C GLY A 18 19.29 -6.98 -21.39
N VAL A 19 18.56 -5.98 -21.90
CA VAL A 19 17.08 -5.84 -21.76
C VAL A 19 16.29 -6.76 -22.73
N THR A 20 16.98 -7.49 -23.62
CA THR A 20 16.34 -8.16 -24.77
C THR A 20 15.56 -9.43 -24.42
N LEU A 21 15.74 -9.99 -23.22
CA LEU A 21 14.99 -11.16 -22.77
C LEU A 21 14.48 -10.94 -21.34
N ALA A 22 13.18 -10.65 -21.22
CA ALA A 22 12.46 -10.83 -19.95
C ALA A 22 12.34 -12.34 -19.66
N LEU A 23 13.46 -12.99 -19.31
CA LEU A 23 13.49 -14.42 -19.07
C LEU A 23 12.79 -14.75 -17.74
N PRO A 24 11.88 -15.76 -17.71
CA PRO A 24 11.38 -16.32 -16.47
C PRO A 24 12.55 -16.87 -15.63
N LEU A 25 12.34 -16.94 -14.32
CA LEU A 25 13.32 -17.53 -13.40
C LEU A 25 13.53 -19.01 -13.78
N LEU A 26 14.75 -19.36 -14.19
CA LEU A 26 15.13 -20.73 -14.56
C LEU A 26 15.53 -21.52 -13.30
N ASP A 27 15.28 -22.83 -13.28
CA ASP A 27 15.65 -23.72 -12.16
C ASP A 27 17.16 -23.68 -11.84
N ALA A 28 18.01 -23.45 -12.85
CA ALA A 28 19.46 -23.28 -12.68
C ALA A 28 19.86 -22.03 -11.87
N MET A 29 18.93 -21.09 -11.65
CA MET A 29 19.12 -19.91 -10.81
C MET A 29 18.76 -20.17 -9.35
N LEU A 30 18.33 -21.39 -9.00
CA LEU A 30 18.00 -21.79 -7.65
C LEU A 30 19.04 -22.79 -7.11
N PRO A 31 19.62 -22.57 -5.92
CA PRO A 31 20.50 -23.57 -5.33
C PRO A 31 19.74 -24.89 -5.10
N ALA A 32 20.40 -26.02 -5.37
CA ALA A 32 19.81 -27.33 -5.19
C ALA A 32 19.30 -27.55 -3.75
N MET A 33 18.11 -28.13 -3.62
CA MET A 33 17.39 -28.35 -2.35
C MET A 33 17.11 -27.08 -1.53
N THR A 34 16.87 -25.94 -2.20
CA THR A 34 16.37 -24.73 -1.53
C THR A 34 14.84 -24.77 -1.49
N ALA A 35 14.25 -24.59 -0.31
CA ALA A 35 12.79 -24.47 -0.20
C ALA A 35 12.31 -23.28 -1.04
N PHE A 36 11.24 -23.42 -1.83
CA PHE A 36 10.72 -22.35 -2.70
C PHE A 36 10.53 -21.03 -1.94
N ALA A 37 10.10 -21.07 -0.67
CA ALA A 37 9.95 -19.92 0.22
C ALA A 37 11.26 -19.17 0.57
N GLN A 38 12.42 -19.73 0.24
CA GLN A 38 13.75 -19.13 0.41
C GLN A 38 14.44 -18.83 -0.92
N THR A 39 13.71 -18.93 -2.03
CA THR A 39 14.26 -18.68 -3.35
C THR A 39 13.93 -17.27 -3.85
N ALA A 40 14.70 -16.78 -4.82
CA ALA A 40 14.35 -15.56 -5.55
C ALA A 40 13.02 -15.67 -6.36
N ALA A 41 12.39 -16.85 -6.36
CA ALA A 41 11.04 -17.08 -6.90
C ALA A 41 9.95 -16.54 -5.97
N VAL A 42 10.26 -16.28 -4.69
CA VAL A 42 9.32 -15.62 -3.78
C VAL A 42 9.02 -14.23 -4.32
N GLY A 43 7.79 -14.01 -4.76
CA GLY A 43 7.34 -12.73 -5.27
C GLY A 43 7.58 -11.62 -4.26
N VAL A 44 7.99 -10.46 -4.76
CA VAL A 44 8.16 -9.25 -3.94
C VAL A 44 6.81 -8.87 -3.34
N LYS A 45 6.71 -8.90 -2.01
CA LYS A 45 5.53 -8.41 -1.29
C LYS A 45 5.55 -6.90 -1.32
N ARG A 46 4.45 -6.28 -1.73
CA ARG A 46 4.26 -4.83 -1.75
C ARG A 46 3.03 -4.47 -0.95
N PHE A 47 3.15 -3.44 -0.13
CA PHE A 47 2.00 -2.77 0.48
C PHE A 47 1.73 -1.50 -0.31
N VAL A 48 0.46 -1.29 -0.68
CA VAL A 48 0.02 -0.07 -1.36
C VAL A 48 -1.26 0.40 -0.66
N GLY A 49 -1.24 1.62 -0.14
CA GLY A 49 -2.41 2.32 0.34
C GLY A 49 -2.81 3.38 -0.68
N VAL A 50 -4.09 3.42 -1.07
CA VAL A 50 -4.63 4.45 -1.97
C VAL A 50 -5.68 5.24 -1.21
N TRP A 51 -5.47 6.55 -1.12
CA TRP A 51 -6.43 7.48 -0.56
C TRP A 51 -7.30 8.07 -1.68
N HIS A 52 -8.62 8.11 -1.45
CA HIS A 52 -9.58 8.74 -2.34
C HIS A 52 -10.20 9.94 -1.62
N PRO A 53 -9.66 11.16 -1.81
CA PRO A 53 -10.21 12.37 -1.19
C PRO A 53 -11.70 12.51 -1.53
N HIS A 54 -12.53 12.84 -0.54
CA HIS A 54 -13.99 12.91 -0.67
C HIS A 54 -14.70 11.59 -1.05
N GLY A 55 -13.96 10.49 -1.18
CA GLY A 55 -14.51 9.17 -1.50
C GLY A 55 -14.94 9.04 -2.96
N ALA A 56 -15.85 8.09 -3.19
CA ALA A 56 -16.41 7.80 -4.50
C ALA A 56 -17.93 8.02 -4.49
N ALA A 57 -18.52 8.20 -5.67
CA ALA A 57 -19.96 8.32 -5.80
C ALA A 57 -20.69 7.11 -5.16
N PRO A 58 -21.78 7.33 -4.39
CA PRO A 58 -22.53 6.24 -3.78
C PRO A 58 -22.97 5.18 -4.81
N GLY A 59 -22.77 3.90 -4.50
CA GLY A 59 -23.11 2.78 -5.38
C GLY A 59 -22.07 2.43 -6.45
N TYR A 60 -21.02 3.26 -6.63
CA TYR A 60 -19.99 2.99 -7.65
C TYR A 60 -18.74 2.29 -7.11
N TRP A 61 -18.47 2.38 -5.80
CA TRP A 61 -17.32 1.75 -5.13
C TRP A 61 -17.69 0.55 -4.26
N SER A 62 -18.58 0.75 -3.28
CA SER A 62 -18.94 -0.28 -2.30
C SER A 62 -19.65 -1.45 -2.96
N PRO A 63 -19.48 -2.69 -2.45
CA PRO A 63 -20.27 -3.83 -2.90
C PRO A 63 -21.75 -3.58 -2.59
N LEU A 64 -22.64 -4.00 -3.50
CA LEU A 64 -24.09 -3.86 -3.32
C LEU A 64 -24.70 -5.01 -2.52
N GLU A 65 -23.99 -6.13 -2.43
CA GLU A 65 -24.43 -7.37 -1.79
C GLU A 65 -23.31 -7.96 -0.92
N GLU A 66 -23.69 -8.74 0.09
CA GLU A 66 -22.75 -9.44 0.97
C GLU A 66 -22.46 -10.86 0.50
N GLY A 67 -21.33 -11.41 0.95
CA GLY A 67 -20.94 -12.80 0.67
C GLY A 67 -19.99 -12.95 -0.53
N PRO A 68 -19.44 -14.15 -0.74
CA PRO A 68 -18.34 -14.38 -1.70
C PRO A 68 -18.73 -14.17 -3.17
N GLY A 69 -20.03 -14.21 -3.48
CA GLY A 69 -20.60 -14.02 -4.81
C GLY A 69 -20.98 -12.58 -5.15
N PHE A 70 -20.57 -11.59 -4.35
CA PHE A 70 -20.97 -10.19 -4.57
C PHE A 70 -20.67 -9.72 -5.99
N GLU A 71 -21.56 -8.90 -6.56
CA GLU A 71 -21.31 -8.23 -7.83
C GLU A 71 -20.37 -7.02 -7.63
N PHE A 72 -19.38 -6.89 -8.51
CA PHE A 72 -18.45 -5.76 -8.47
C PHE A 72 -19.13 -4.49 -9.01
N SER A 73 -19.08 -3.43 -8.22
CA SER A 73 -19.54 -2.08 -8.62
C SER A 73 -18.64 -1.50 -9.70
N PHE A 74 -19.14 -0.51 -10.45
CA PHE A 74 -18.48 0.06 -11.63
C PHE A 74 -16.98 0.37 -11.44
N ILE A 75 -16.58 1.02 -10.34
CA ILE A 75 -15.18 1.38 -10.08
C ILE A 75 -14.34 0.14 -9.74
N THR A 76 -14.94 -0.85 -9.08
CA THR A 76 -14.25 -2.08 -8.66
C THR A 76 -14.31 -3.20 -9.70
N LYS A 77 -15.08 -3.07 -10.78
CA LYS A 77 -15.23 -4.08 -11.84
C LYS A 77 -13.89 -4.59 -12.41
N PRO A 78 -12.85 -3.76 -12.60
CA PRO A 78 -11.55 -4.24 -13.04
C PRO A 78 -10.85 -5.24 -12.09
N LEU A 79 -11.31 -5.36 -10.84
CA LEU A 79 -10.79 -6.33 -9.86
C LEU A 79 -11.39 -7.73 -9.99
N GLU A 80 -12.44 -7.90 -10.81
CA GLU A 80 -13.16 -9.16 -10.97
C GLU A 80 -12.28 -10.37 -11.37
N PRO A 81 -11.27 -10.24 -12.27
CA PRO A 81 -10.33 -11.33 -12.55
C PRO A 81 -9.51 -11.79 -11.34
N PHE A 82 -9.52 -11.02 -10.26
CA PHE A 82 -8.82 -11.28 -9.00
C PHE A 82 -9.80 -11.51 -7.84
N ARG A 83 -11.05 -11.94 -8.10
CA ARG A 83 -12.08 -12.20 -7.07
C ARG A 83 -11.56 -13.01 -5.89
N ASP A 84 -10.85 -14.11 -6.15
CA ASP A 84 -10.30 -15.00 -5.11
C ASP A 84 -9.20 -14.35 -4.25
N ARG A 85 -8.79 -13.12 -4.59
CA ARG A 85 -7.78 -12.32 -3.88
C ARG A 85 -8.30 -10.93 -3.50
N THR A 86 -9.60 -10.68 -3.68
CA THR A 86 -10.21 -9.37 -3.44
C THR A 86 -11.24 -9.50 -2.33
N VAL A 87 -11.10 -8.65 -1.32
CA VAL A 87 -12.08 -8.47 -0.27
C VAL A 87 -12.54 -7.03 -0.32
N LEU A 88 -13.84 -6.82 -0.52
CA LEU A 88 -14.45 -5.51 -0.37
C LEU A 88 -15.14 -5.46 0.98
N ILE A 89 -14.78 -4.46 1.80
CA ILE A 89 -15.35 -4.25 3.12
C ILE A 89 -16.09 -2.91 3.10
N SER A 90 -17.36 -2.92 3.50
CA SER A 90 -18.21 -1.74 3.66
C SER A 90 -18.54 -1.53 5.14
N GLY A 91 -19.14 -0.38 5.48
CA GLY A 91 -19.57 -0.07 6.86
C GLY A 91 -18.45 0.23 7.85
N LEU A 92 -17.22 0.43 7.38
CA LEU A 92 -16.11 0.89 8.21
C LEU A 92 -16.15 2.41 8.36
N ASP A 93 -15.85 2.89 9.56
CA ASP A 93 -15.73 4.31 9.87
C ASP A 93 -14.45 4.56 10.69
N SER A 94 -13.89 5.76 10.56
CA SER A 94 -12.71 6.19 11.30
C SER A 94 -13.11 7.26 12.32
N SER A 95 -13.41 6.82 13.55
CA SER A 95 -13.83 7.70 14.64
C SER A 95 -12.84 8.84 14.92
N ALA A 96 -11.55 8.61 14.68
CA ALA A 96 -10.50 9.61 14.83
C ALA A 96 -10.63 10.79 13.85
N ALA A 97 -11.28 10.61 12.69
CA ALA A 97 -11.54 11.68 11.71
C ALA A 97 -12.85 12.45 11.95
N ILE A 98 -13.75 11.94 12.79
CA ILE A 98 -15.08 12.52 13.02
C ILE A 98 -14.95 13.89 13.71
N SER A 99 -15.81 14.83 13.33
CA SER A 99 -15.91 16.14 13.98
C SER A 99 -16.41 16.02 15.42
N THR A 100 -15.95 16.93 16.27
CA THR A 100 -16.46 17.09 17.64
C THR A 100 -17.03 18.49 17.80
N PRO A 101 -17.78 18.78 18.87
CA PRO A 101 -18.21 20.15 19.18
C PRO A 101 -17.05 21.15 19.25
N GLU A 102 -15.88 20.73 19.72
CA GLU A 102 -14.67 21.55 19.86
C GLU A 102 -13.90 21.72 18.53
N GLU A 103 -14.06 20.76 17.62
CA GLU A 103 -13.41 20.71 16.31
C GLU A 103 -14.43 20.40 15.20
N PRO A 104 -15.38 21.32 14.93
CA PRO A 104 -16.52 21.02 14.07
C PRO A 104 -16.16 20.94 12.58
N GLY A 105 -15.01 21.50 12.16
CA GLY A 105 -14.50 21.37 10.79
C GLY A 105 -13.09 20.80 10.70
N GLY A 106 -12.47 20.90 9.52
CA GLY A 106 -11.14 20.34 9.25
C GLY A 106 -11.15 18.88 8.79
N ASN A 107 -12.29 18.34 8.38
CA ASN A 107 -12.42 16.93 7.93
C ASN A 107 -11.45 16.56 6.80
N HIS A 108 -11.16 17.50 5.89
CA HIS A 108 -10.18 17.27 4.82
C HIS A 108 -8.78 17.02 5.38
N ALA A 109 -8.33 17.80 6.37
CA ALA A 109 -7.05 17.62 7.04
C ALA A 109 -7.04 16.39 7.96
N ARG A 110 -8.16 16.11 8.64
CA ARG A 110 -8.32 14.89 9.45
C ARG A 110 -8.31 13.59 8.65
N GLY A 111 -8.46 13.65 7.32
CA GLY A 111 -8.22 12.51 6.42
C GLY A 111 -6.82 11.88 6.60
N ALA A 112 -5.87 12.61 7.19
CA ALA A 112 -4.56 12.08 7.58
C ALA A 112 -4.62 10.83 8.49
N VAL A 113 -5.76 10.53 9.13
CA VAL A 113 -5.96 9.30 9.92
C VAL A 113 -5.81 8.00 9.10
N PHE A 114 -5.92 8.06 7.76
CA PHE A 114 -6.04 6.90 6.88
C PHE A 114 -5.06 5.75 7.18
N LEU A 115 -3.78 6.05 7.42
CA LEU A 115 -2.75 5.04 7.72
C LEU A 115 -2.28 5.03 9.18
N SER A 116 -2.69 5.99 10.00
CA SER A 116 -2.28 6.09 11.41
C SER A 116 -3.36 5.62 12.39
N GLY A 117 -4.63 5.65 11.99
CA GLY A 117 -5.78 5.44 12.87
C GLY A 117 -5.88 6.47 14.02
N THR A 118 -5.09 7.54 13.98
CA THR A 118 -4.91 8.48 15.09
C THR A 118 -5.42 9.86 14.70
N ARG A 119 -6.05 10.56 15.64
CA ARG A 119 -6.51 11.94 15.40
C ARG A 119 -5.30 12.88 15.30
N PRO A 120 -5.14 13.67 14.22
CA PRO A 120 -4.05 14.63 14.12
C PRO A 120 -4.19 15.71 15.18
N ARG A 121 -3.06 16.16 15.70
CA ARG A 121 -3.04 17.33 16.59
C ARG A 121 -3.46 18.57 15.79
N ARG A 122 -4.40 19.34 16.33
CA ARG A 122 -4.80 20.65 15.78
C ARG A 122 -3.75 21.71 16.10
N ASP A 123 -2.66 21.66 15.33
CA ASP A 123 -1.54 22.59 15.43
C ASP A 123 -0.93 22.80 14.04
N ALA A 124 -1.26 23.94 13.42
CA ALA A 124 -0.78 24.30 12.09
C ALA A 124 0.73 24.63 12.04
N VAL A 125 1.33 25.01 13.17
CA VAL A 125 2.74 25.39 13.24
C VAL A 125 3.62 24.16 13.43
N SER A 126 3.16 23.23 14.27
CA SER A 126 3.82 21.97 14.55
C SER A 126 2.84 20.81 14.38
N PRO A 127 2.49 20.44 13.13
CA PRO A 127 1.60 19.33 12.90
C PRO A 127 2.23 18.04 13.43
N TYR A 128 1.41 17.24 14.11
CA TYR A 128 1.85 15.96 14.65
C TYR A 128 0.78 14.89 14.45
N LEU A 129 1.24 13.72 14.03
CA LEU A 129 0.45 12.52 13.84
C LEU A 129 1.31 11.30 14.19
N GLY A 130 0.69 10.28 14.78
CA GLY A 130 1.36 9.04 15.15
C GLY A 130 1.98 8.30 13.96
N VAL A 131 2.79 7.28 14.25
CA VAL A 131 3.44 6.43 13.24
C VAL A 131 2.40 5.67 12.43
N THR A 132 2.53 5.70 11.12
CA THR A 132 1.59 5.04 10.19
C THR A 132 1.96 3.58 9.93
N ILE A 133 0.98 2.78 9.51
CA ILE A 133 1.20 1.35 9.20
C ILE A 133 2.23 1.15 8.08
N ASP A 134 2.28 2.03 7.07
CA ASP A 134 3.26 1.96 5.99
C ASP A 134 4.69 2.21 6.50
N GLN A 135 4.87 3.11 7.47
CA GLN A 135 6.16 3.34 8.12
C GLN A 135 6.62 2.12 8.91
N LEU A 136 5.72 1.47 9.65
CA LEU A 136 6.01 0.22 10.37
C LEU A 136 6.39 -0.91 9.40
N ILE A 137 5.67 -1.04 8.29
CA ILE A 137 5.97 -2.01 7.23
C ILE A 137 7.34 -1.72 6.63
N ALA A 138 7.64 -0.47 6.29
CA ALA A 138 8.92 -0.06 5.72
C ALA A 138 10.10 -0.33 6.68
N GLN A 139 9.94 -0.11 7.98
CA GLN A 139 10.99 -0.40 8.97
C GLN A 139 11.38 -1.89 9.02
N LYS A 140 10.39 -2.77 8.81
CA LYS A 140 10.56 -4.23 8.88
C LYS A 140 10.91 -4.86 7.53
N HIS A 141 10.38 -4.33 6.43
CA HIS A 141 10.40 -4.96 5.10
C HIS A 141 11.00 -4.07 3.99
N GLY A 142 11.28 -2.79 4.25
CA GLY A 142 11.80 -1.84 3.26
C GLY A 142 13.33 -1.85 3.10
N ARG A 143 14.02 -2.93 3.47
CA ARG A 143 15.51 -2.97 3.51
C ARG A 143 16.16 -3.43 2.19
N ASP A 144 15.36 -3.93 1.26
CA ASP A 144 15.85 -4.53 0.01
C ASP A 144 15.91 -3.54 -1.16
N THR A 145 15.38 -2.32 -0.98
CA THR A 145 15.33 -1.25 -1.98
C THR A 145 15.99 0.02 -1.49
N LEU A 146 16.44 0.88 -2.41
CA LEU A 146 17.06 2.17 -2.06
C LEU A 146 16.08 3.07 -1.29
N LEU A 147 14.82 3.08 -1.72
CA LEU A 147 13.73 3.76 -1.02
C LEU A 147 12.92 2.71 -0.26
N PRO A 148 12.82 2.80 1.08
CA PRO A 148 12.07 1.84 1.89
C PRO A 148 10.54 2.04 1.79
N SER A 149 10.11 3.24 1.39
CA SER A 149 8.72 3.62 1.11
C SER A 149 8.70 4.75 0.07
N ILE A 150 7.60 4.86 -0.67
CA ILE A 150 7.38 5.92 -1.66
C ILE A 150 5.98 6.50 -1.42
N GLN A 151 5.91 7.80 -1.15
CA GLN A 151 4.66 8.54 -1.03
C GLN A 151 4.42 9.34 -2.30
N LEU A 152 3.25 9.16 -2.91
CA LEU A 152 2.83 9.89 -4.10
C LEU A 152 1.50 10.58 -3.79
N GLY A 153 1.36 11.82 -4.26
CA GLY A 153 0.14 12.60 -4.19
C GLY A 153 -0.15 13.25 -5.53
N ILE A 154 -1.41 13.56 -5.79
CA ILE A 154 -1.83 14.38 -6.93
C ILE A 154 -1.72 15.88 -6.64
N GLU A 155 -1.63 16.25 -5.36
CA GLU A 155 -1.45 17.62 -4.88
C GLU A 155 0.00 17.88 -4.53
N ASP A 156 0.41 19.15 -4.60
CA ASP A 156 1.74 19.57 -4.21
C ASP A 156 1.94 19.39 -2.70
N ALA A 157 2.92 18.56 -2.35
CA ALA A 157 3.28 18.26 -0.96
C ALA A 157 3.67 19.49 -0.14
N SER A 158 4.11 20.58 -0.79
CA SER A 158 4.55 21.80 -0.12
C SER A 158 3.41 22.74 0.33
N HIS A 159 2.17 22.51 -0.13
CA HIS A 159 1.07 23.45 0.07
C HIS A 159 0.01 23.01 1.10
N ASN A 160 0.12 21.83 1.71
CA ASN A 160 -1.03 21.21 2.40
C ASN A 160 -0.89 20.99 3.92
N SER A 161 0.29 21.19 4.52
CA SER A 161 0.45 21.10 5.98
C SER A 161 0.29 22.47 6.64
N GLY A 162 -0.54 22.60 7.68
CA GLY A 162 -0.69 23.86 8.42
C GLY A 162 -1.56 24.92 7.73
N ASN A 163 -2.08 24.63 6.54
CA ASN A 163 -2.91 25.54 5.76
C ASN A 163 -4.41 25.28 5.92
N CYS A 164 -4.81 24.36 6.82
CA CYS A 164 -6.21 24.14 7.10
C CYS A 164 -6.78 25.35 7.84
N ASN A 165 -7.88 25.89 7.36
CA ASN A 165 -8.62 26.99 8.02
C ASN A 165 -9.18 26.62 9.41
N TRP A 166 -9.04 25.36 9.83
CA TRP A 166 -9.38 24.86 11.16
C TRP A 166 -8.16 24.62 12.07
N GLY A 167 -6.97 25.05 11.66
CA GLY A 167 -5.75 24.99 12.48
C GLY A 167 -5.03 23.64 12.48
N TYR A 168 -5.13 22.90 11.37
CA TYR A 168 -4.34 21.69 11.08
C TYR A 168 -3.30 21.96 9.99
#